data_AF-A0A512U813-F1
#
_entry.id   AF-A0A512U813-F1
#
_cell.length_a   1.000
_cell.length_b   1.000
_cell.length_c   1.000
_cell.angle_alpha   90.00
_cell.angle_beta   90.00
_cell.angle_gamma   90.00
#
_symmetry.space_group_name_H-M   'P 1'
#
loop_
_entity.id
_entity.type
_entity.pdbx_description
1 polymer ?
#
loop_
_entity_poly.entity_id
_entity_poly.type
_entity_poly.pdbx_seq_one_letter_code
_entity_poly.pdbx_strand_id
1 'polypeptide(L)'
;MAEKVLVTGASGFIAQHIVKLLISKNYDVVGTVRSEAKGKKLQKNLSGGPGHFTYVLVPDIASNGAFEGVFKENPDISVVLHTASPFFYDTTDPEKDLIFPAIAGTRNIMKAIADHVESGKSQIKRVVVTSSDAALYSAEDEQNPTLSFDETSWNNISHEEAVKDPISAYYGAKSFAEKIAWEFAAKPGFPLLSSVNPVYVFGPQAFENEVSEKLNTSNEVINALLSLGPDGSFDNDKGGFIDVRDVARAHLAAFEEEKSIGKRLYLTNGKFSVQMMVDVIHNKFPELSSRVPLGSPGSGPKDISTLAKTNNDATRKLLGFQFIALDECVGDVVQQILEDGFKISQRDFMRWYSGRFCNRIDAVYAVKLVDYHYKSVLRKAGKGRKDNVKGESGLTRSYSDFSDFLKRHNVTIFACLCHAYSLLKRVFQLLESVGGPRKRQIDCLGNPREQYVSKRDRIDRFIEYCGSVISSLLRVERITGGSKGQPPLIVQTSGPSLVASMEPDATLKFEKYKLRCQKIANALLEIYNQRNLGNTGRWIGYTCWCDRIPLLK
;
A
#
# COMPACT_ATOMS: atom_id res chain seq x y z
N MET A 1 32.79 -19.19 -6.44
CA MET A 1 32.11 -17.88 -6.45
C MET A 1 30.66 -18.13 -6.84
N ALA A 2 29.72 -17.34 -6.34
CA ALA A 2 28.34 -17.44 -6.80
C ALA A 2 28.27 -17.10 -8.29
N GLU A 3 27.35 -17.72 -9.01
CA GLU A 3 27.16 -17.44 -10.43
C GLU A 3 26.63 -16.01 -10.61
N LYS A 4 27.20 -15.24 -11.53
CA LYS A 4 26.87 -13.81 -11.73
C LYS A 4 25.87 -13.62 -12.87
N VAL A 5 24.70 -13.09 -12.52
CA VAL A 5 23.54 -12.92 -13.41
C VAL A 5 23.30 -11.44 -13.70
N LEU A 6 23.28 -11.06 -14.97
CA LEU A 6 22.84 -9.73 -15.41
C LEU A 6 21.32 -9.72 -15.59
N VAL A 7 20.63 -8.77 -14.96
CA VAL A 7 19.20 -8.50 -15.19
C VAL A 7 19.03 -7.09 -15.75
N THR A 8 18.73 -6.96 -17.04
CA THR A 8 18.53 -5.63 -17.63
C THR A 8 17.18 -5.05 -17.19
N GLY A 9 17.11 -3.76 -16.85
CA GLY A 9 15.86 -3.12 -16.45
C GLY A 9 15.37 -3.58 -15.08
N ALA A 10 16.30 -3.85 -14.14
CA ALA A 10 16.06 -4.49 -12.85
C ALA A 10 14.98 -3.82 -11.97
N SER A 11 14.67 -2.54 -12.21
CA SER A 11 13.60 -1.82 -11.51
C SER A 11 12.17 -2.13 -12.02
N GLY A 12 12.01 -2.92 -13.09
CA GLY A 12 10.69 -3.26 -13.65
C GLY A 12 9.90 -4.25 -12.79
N PHE A 13 8.59 -4.30 -12.96
CA PHE A 13 7.69 -5.15 -12.18
C PHE A 13 8.11 -6.63 -12.15
N ILE A 14 8.25 -7.26 -13.33
CA ILE A 14 8.72 -8.65 -13.46
C ILE A 14 10.18 -8.77 -12.98
N ALA A 15 11.03 -7.83 -13.39
CA ALA A 15 12.46 -7.86 -13.10
C ALA A 15 12.76 -7.85 -11.60
N GLN A 16 12.00 -7.10 -10.80
CA GLN A 16 12.19 -7.08 -9.34
C GLN A 16 11.85 -8.43 -8.70
N HIS A 17 10.85 -9.17 -9.19
CA HIS A 17 10.59 -10.54 -8.73
C HIS A 17 11.71 -11.51 -9.14
N ILE A 18 12.24 -11.37 -10.36
CA ILE A 18 13.41 -12.14 -10.82
C ILE A 18 14.61 -11.88 -9.90
N VAL A 19 14.96 -10.61 -9.68
CA VAL A 19 16.09 -10.23 -8.83
C VAL A 19 15.89 -10.73 -7.40
N LYS A 20 14.69 -10.55 -6.83
CA LYS A 20 14.38 -11.04 -5.48
C LYS A 20 14.54 -12.56 -5.38
N LEU A 21 14.08 -13.31 -6.38
CA LEU A 21 14.23 -14.76 -6.44
C LEU A 21 15.70 -15.18 -6.56
N LEU A 22 16.47 -14.55 -7.44
CA LEU A 22 17.91 -14.81 -7.61
C LEU A 22 18.70 -14.55 -6.32
N ILE A 23 18.47 -13.41 -5.67
CA ILE A 23 19.12 -13.06 -4.40
C ILE A 23 18.74 -14.09 -3.32
N SER A 24 17.49 -14.57 -3.28
CA SER A 24 17.07 -15.62 -2.33
C SER A 24 17.76 -16.97 -2.56
N LYS A 25 18.23 -17.22 -3.78
CA LYS A 25 19.00 -18.41 -4.16
C LYS A 25 20.52 -18.19 -4.17
N ASN A 26 20.98 -17.09 -3.55
CA ASN A 26 22.40 -16.81 -3.36
C ASN A 26 23.18 -16.59 -4.67
N TYR A 27 22.52 -16.05 -5.70
CA TYR A 27 23.17 -15.54 -6.91
C TYR A 27 23.76 -14.15 -6.68
N ASP A 28 24.82 -13.82 -7.41
CA ASP A 28 25.33 -12.46 -7.52
C ASP A 28 24.63 -11.77 -8.70
N VAL A 29 23.89 -10.70 -8.43
CA VAL A 29 23.03 -10.06 -9.43
C VAL A 29 23.52 -8.66 -9.76
N VAL A 30 23.77 -8.43 -11.06
CA VAL A 30 24.03 -7.10 -11.62
C VAL A 30 22.75 -6.62 -12.30
N GLY A 31 22.13 -5.56 -11.80
CA GLY A 31 20.94 -4.96 -12.41
C GLY A 31 21.26 -3.75 -13.28
N THR A 32 20.69 -3.62 -14.48
CA THR A 32 20.71 -2.31 -15.17
C THR A 32 19.51 -1.46 -14.77
N VAL A 33 19.74 -0.17 -14.50
CA VAL A 33 18.70 0.79 -14.11
C VAL A 33 18.85 2.11 -14.86
N ARG A 34 17.74 2.84 -15.06
CA ARG A 34 17.77 4.13 -15.78
C ARG A 34 18.31 5.29 -14.94
N SER A 35 18.33 5.16 -13.62
CA SER A 35 18.77 6.24 -12.72
C SER A 35 19.32 5.71 -11.40
N GLU A 36 20.21 6.49 -10.81
CA GLU A 36 20.78 6.26 -9.47
C GLU A 36 19.71 6.04 -8.41
N ALA A 37 18.64 6.85 -8.45
CA ALA A 37 17.55 6.75 -7.47
C ALA A 37 16.88 5.37 -7.52
N LYS A 38 16.66 4.81 -8.72
CA LYS A 38 16.08 3.47 -8.90
C LYS A 38 17.04 2.38 -8.44
N GLY A 39 18.33 2.50 -8.76
CA GLY A 39 19.37 1.57 -8.32
C GLY A 39 19.48 1.50 -6.80
N LYS A 40 19.62 2.66 -6.15
CA LYS A 40 19.71 2.77 -4.68
C LYS A 40 18.46 2.27 -3.97
N LYS A 41 17.26 2.56 -4.51
CA LYS A 41 15.99 2.06 -3.95
C LYS A 41 15.97 0.52 -3.97
N LEU A 42 16.26 -0.08 -5.12
CA LEU A 42 16.25 -1.55 -5.27
C LEU A 42 17.34 -2.22 -4.41
N GLN A 43 18.55 -1.65 -4.38
CA GLN A 43 19.63 -2.15 -3.52
C GLN A 43 19.24 -2.12 -2.03
N LYS A 44 18.56 -1.07 -1.58
CA LYS A 44 18.03 -1.00 -0.21
C LYS A 44 16.96 -2.07 0.04
N ASN A 45 16.05 -2.29 -0.91
CA ASN A 45 15.00 -3.30 -0.79
C ASN A 45 15.56 -4.73 -0.69
N LEU A 46 16.72 -4.98 -1.28
CA LEU A 46 17.41 -6.28 -1.28
C LEU A 46 18.44 -6.43 -0.14
N SER A 47 18.63 -5.38 0.67
CA SER A 47 19.59 -5.42 1.77
C SER A 47 19.20 -6.50 2.80
N GLY A 48 20.17 -7.34 3.17
CA GLY A 48 19.96 -8.46 4.10
C GLY A 48 19.58 -9.80 3.45
N GLY A 49 19.48 -9.87 2.12
CA GLY A 49 19.41 -11.15 1.39
C GLY A 49 20.75 -11.90 1.41
N PRO A 50 20.76 -13.23 1.13
CA PRO A 50 21.99 -14.02 1.12
C PRO A 50 22.88 -13.73 -0.09
N GLY A 51 22.29 -13.38 -1.25
CA GLY A 51 23.03 -12.94 -2.44
C GLY A 51 23.42 -11.46 -2.42
N HIS A 52 24.21 -11.05 -3.41
CA HIS A 52 24.66 -9.67 -3.57
C HIS A 52 23.99 -8.99 -4.76
N PHE A 53 23.57 -7.73 -4.59
CA PHE A 53 23.01 -6.91 -5.66
C PHE A 53 23.85 -5.66 -5.90
N THR A 54 24.33 -5.51 -7.13
CA THR A 54 24.94 -4.28 -7.66
C THR A 54 24.14 -3.78 -8.87
N TYR A 55 24.37 -2.54 -9.27
CA TYR A 55 23.69 -1.98 -10.43
C TYR A 55 24.61 -1.15 -11.32
N VAL A 56 24.28 -1.08 -12.60
CA VAL A 56 24.92 -0.24 -13.62
C VAL A 56 23.86 0.68 -14.24
N LEU A 57 24.24 1.92 -14.54
CA LEU A 57 23.35 2.86 -15.20
C LEU A 57 23.27 2.59 -16.69
N VAL A 58 22.06 2.31 -17.17
CA VAL A 58 21.71 2.27 -18.60
C VAL A 58 20.45 3.14 -18.78
N PRO A 59 20.62 4.46 -18.98
CA PRO A 59 19.51 5.40 -19.06
C PRO A 59 18.55 5.12 -20.22
N ASP A 60 19.12 4.74 -21.35
CA ASP A 60 18.41 4.42 -22.58
C ASP A 60 19.00 3.15 -23.21
N ILE A 61 18.15 2.15 -23.43
CA ILE A 61 18.52 0.87 -24.03
C ILE A 61 18.66 0.96 -25.55
N ALA A 62 18.00 1.95 -26.18
CA ALA A 62 18.03 2.14 -27.63
C ALA A 62 19.32 2.83 -28.10
N SER A 63 20.03 3.50 -27.21
CA SER A 63 21.32 4.15 -27.50
C SER A 63 22.39 3.15 -27.94
N ASN A 64 23.13 3.47 -29.01
CA ASN A 64 24.23 2.65 -29.49
C ASN A 64 25.27 2.44 -28.38
N GLY A 65 25.69 1.19 -28.18
CA GLY A 65 26.67 0.84 -27.14
C GLY A 65 26.12 0.90 -25.70
N ALA A 66 24.80 0.99 -25.51
CA ALA A 66 24.15 1.11 -24.19
C ALA A 66 24.62 0.09 -23.13
N PHE A 67 25.06 -1.09 -23.56
CA PHE A 67 25.46 -2.19 -22.68
C PHE A 67 26.97 -2.47 -22.67
N GLU A 68 27.79 -1.72 -23.43
CA GLU A 68 29.24 -1.97 -23.48
C GLU A 68 29.92 -1.79 -22.12
N GLY A 69 29.53 -0.76 -21.37
CA GLY A 69 30.06 -0.51 -20.02
C GLY A 69 29.77 -1.66 -19.04
N VAL A 70 28.60 -2.30 -19.17
CA VAL A 70 28.16 -3.38 -18.30
C VAL A 70 29.15 -4.55 -18.31
N PHE A 71 29.52 -5.03 -19.50
CA PHE A 71 30.45 -6.16 -19.65
C PHE A 71 31.91 -5.78 -19.44
N LYS A 72 32.29 -4.51 -19.63
CA LYS A 72 33.62 -4.00 -19.27
C LYS A 72 33.83 -4.01 -17.75
N GLU A 73 32.82 -3.58 -16.99
CA GLU A 73 32.85 -3.52 -15.53
C GLU A 73 32.60 -4.89 -14.87
N ASN A 74 31.88 -5.79 -15.55
CA ASN A 74 31.48 -7.10 -15.03
C ASN A 74 31.82 -8.22 -16.03
N PRO A 75 33.12 -8.47 -16.29
CA PRO A 75 33.56 -9.44 -17.30
C PRO A 75 33.28 -10.91 -16.93
N ASP A 76 32.86 -11.16 -15.69
CA ASP A 76 32.57 -12.48 -15.13
C ASP A 76 31.06 -12.83 -15.12
N ILE A 77 30.21 -12.02 -15.76
CA ILE A 77 28.80 -12.37 -16.00
C ILE A 77 28.74 -13.68 -16.81
N SER A 78 27.96 -14.65 -16.33
CA SER A 78 27.76 -15.94 -17.01
C SER A 78 26.34 -16.15 -17.54
N VAL A 79 25.36 -15.37 -17.05
CA VAL A 79 23.96 -15.44 -17.46
C VAL A 79 23.42 -14.04 -17.70
N VAL A 80 22.66 -13.85 -18.78
CA VAL A 80 21.98 -12.59 -19.09
C VAL A 80 20.47 -12.81 -19.18
N LEU A 81 19.72 -12.10 -18.33
CA LEU A 81 18.25 -12.01 -18.37
C LEU A 81 17.87 -10.64 -18.92
N HIS A 82 17.53 -10.59 -20.21
CA HIS A 82 17.12 -9.37 -20.88
C HIS A 82 15.62 -9.13 -20.71
N THR A 83 15.26 -8.36 -19.67
CA THR A 83 13.86 -8.03 -19.35
C THR A 83 13.45 -6.59 -19.72
N ALA A 84 14.42 -5.77 -20.14
CA ALA A 84 14.19 -4.36 -20.41
C ALA A 84 13.56 -4.14 -21.78
N SER A 85 12.35 -3.59 -21.81
CA SER A 85 11.64 -3.23 -23.02
C SER A 85 10.64 -2.11 -22.71
N PRO A 86 10.34 -1.18 -23.64
CA PRO A 86 9.22 -0.25 -23.47
C PRO A 86 7.89 -1.01 -23.36
N PHE A 87 6.96 -0.50 -22.56
CA PHE A 87 5.60 -1.03 -22.46
C PHE A 87 4.61 0.05 -22.00
N PHE A 88 3.80 0.53 -22.93
CA PHE A 88 2.65 1.43 -22.72
C PHE A 88 1.82 1.46 -24.00
N TYR A 89 0.53 1.83 -23.89
CA TYR A 89 -0.35 2.01 -25.05
C TYR A 89 -0.65 3.49 -25.34
N ASP A 90 -0.27 4.39 -24.44
CA ASP A 90 -0.48 5.83 -24.58
C ASP A 90 0.69 6.47 -25.35
N THR A 91 0.55 6.57 -26.67
CA THR A 91 1.52 7.21 -27.56
C THR A 91 0.84 7.72 -28.83
N THR A 92 1.38 8.82 -29.36
CA THR A 92 1.00 9.37 -30.67
C THR A 92 2.00 9.01 -31.78
N ASP A 93 3.13 8.38 -31.43
CA ASP A 93 4.18 7.94 -32.36
C ASP A 93 4.63 6.51 -32.01
N PRO A 94 3.81 5.49 -32.33
CA PRO A 94 4.08 4.11 -31.93
C PRO A 94 5.39 3.55 -32.49
N GLU A 95 5.81 4.03 -33.66
CA GLU A 95 7.10 3.65 -34.26
C GLU A 95 8.26 4.10 -33.37
N LYS A 96 8.30 5.37 -33.01
CA LYS A 96 9.39 5.95 -32.22
C LYS A 96 9.38 5.50 -30.76
N ASP A 97 8.19 5.33 -30.19
CA ASP A 97 8.04 5.13 -28.75
C ASP A 97 7.99 3.64 -28.33
N LEU A 98 7.54 2.75 -29.22
CA LEU A 98 7.40 1.31 -28.93
C LEU A 98 8.27 0.42 -29.82
N ILE A 99 8.12 0.53 -31.14
CA ILE A 99 8.77 -0.38 -32.09
C ILE A 99 10.28 -0.17 -32.11
N PHE A 100 10.73 1.06 -32.37
CA PHE A 100 12.14 1.39 -32.45
C PHE A 100 12.91 1.05 -31.16
N PRO A 101 12.47 1.43 -29.94
CA PRO A 101 13.24 1.16 -28.74
C PRO A 101 13.25 -0.33 -28.36
N ALA A 102 12.21 -1.11 -28.71
CA ALA A 102 12.20 -2.56 -28.49
C ALA A 102 13.22 -3.28 -29.40
N ILE A 103 13.24 -2.92 -30.68
CA ILE A 103 14.19 -3.46 -31.67
C ILE A 103 15.62 -3.03 -31.31
N ALA A 104 15.85 -1.73 -31.12
CA ALA A 104 17.16 -1.19 -30.80
C ALA A 104 17.69 -1.72 -29.46
N GLY A 105 16.84 -1.75 -28.42
CA GLY A 105 17.19 -2.29 -27.10
C GLY A 105 17.67 -3.74 -27.16
N THR A 106 16.92 -4.60 -27.85
CA THR A 106 17.28 -6.02 -28.01
C THR A 106 18.54 -6.17 -28.86
N ARG A 107 18.64 -5.46 -29.98
CA ARG A 107 19.83 -5.50 -30.84
C ARG A 107 21.08 -5.05 -30.09
N ASN A 108 21.00 -4.01 -29.28
CA ASN A 108 22.13 -3.45 -28.55
C ASN A 108 22.66 -4.42 -27.49
N ILE A 109 21.79 -5.08 -26.71
CA ILE A 109 22.25 -6.09 -25.74
C ILE A 109 22.80 -7.32 -26.44
N MET A 110 22.15 -7.81 -27.50
CA MET A 110 22.63 -8.99 -28.25
C MET A 110 23.98 -8.72 -28.91
N LYS A 111 24.16 -7.54 -29.49
CA LYS A 111 25.45 -7.12 -30.04
C LYS A 111 26.51 -7.05 -28.94
N ALA A 112 26.23 -6.43 -27.81
CA ALA A 112 27.18 -6.31 -26.72
C ALA A 112 27.60 -7.69 -26.16
N ILE A 113 26.67 -8.66 -26.09
CA ILE A 113 26.98 -10.06 -25.74
C ILE A 113 27.90 -10.68 -26.79
N ALA A 114 27.57 -10.55 -28.08
CA ALA A 114 28.37 -11.10 -29.17
C ALA A 114 29.79 -10.51 -29.17
N ASP A 115 29.93 -9.19 -29.10
CA ASP A 115 31.23 -8.51 -29.02
C ASP A 115 32.05 -9.00 -27.81
N HIS A 116 31.39 -9.21 -26.67
CA HIS A 116 32.04 -9.71 -25.47
C HIS A 116 32.52 -11.16 -25.62
N VAL A 117 31.73 -12.01 -26.27
CA VAL A 117 32.11 -13.39 -26.61
C VAL A 117 33.27 -13.42 -27.60
N GLU A 118 33.21 -12.62 -28.67
CA GLU A 118 34.28 -12.50 -29.67
C GLU A 118 35.61 -12.02 -29.07
N SER A 119 35.55 -11.23 -27.99
CA SER A 119 36.75 -10.79 -27.26
C SER A 119 37.53 -11.93 -26.57
N GLY A 120 36.96 -13.14 -26.50
CA GLY A 120 37.57 -14.32 -25.86
C GLY A 120 37.59 -14.28 -24.32
N LYS A 121 36.97 -13.28 -23.71
CA LYS A 121 36.95 -13.07 -22.25
C LYS A 121 35.60 -13.41 -21.59
N SER A 122 34.57 -13.70 -22.39
CA SER A 122 33.22 -13.95 -21.90
C SER A 122 33.08 -15.31 -21.23
N GLN A 123 32.29 -15.35 -20.15
CA GLN A 123 31.80 -16.59 -19.52
C GLN A 123 30.30 -16.80 -19.74
N ILE A 124 29.67 -15.99 -20.61
CA ILE A 124 28.23 -16.03 -20.84
C ILE A 124 27.85 -17.34 -21.54
N LYS A 125 27.02 -18.13 -20.87
CA LYS A 125 26.53 -19.44 -21.38
C LYS A 125 25.06 -19.38 -21.76
N ARG A 126 24.27 -18.59 -21.03
CA ARG A 126 22.81 -18.54 -21.14
C ARG A 126 22.33 -17.12 -21.31
N VAL A 127 21.45 -16.93 -22.27
CA VAL A 127 20.70 -15.70 -22.47
C VAL A 127 19.22 -16.05 -22.40
N VAL A 128 18.47 -15.31 -21.60
CA VAL A 128 17.01 -15.42 -21.52
C VAL A 128 16.41 -14.07 -21.86
N VAL A 129 15.50 -14.02 -22.82
CA VAL A 129 14.77 -12.80 -23.18
C VAL A 129 13.34 -12.85 -22.65
N THR A 130 12.90 -11.76 -22.03
CA THR A 130 11.47 -11.56 -21.75
C THR A 130 10.80 -11.07 -23.02
N SER A 131 10.12 -11.97 -23.71
CA SER A 131 9.26 -11.66 -24.87
C SER A 131 7.82 -11.42 -24.37
N SER A 132 6.83 -11.79 -25.17
CA SER A 132 5.39 -11.73 -24.86
C SER A 132 4.67 -12.80 -25.69
N ASP A 133 3.48 -13.18 -25.26
CA ASP A 133 2.47 -13.80 -26.12
C ASP A 133 2.17 -12.99 -27.40
N ALA A 134 2.35 -11.67 -27.36
CA ALA A 134 2.24 -10.77 -28.51
C ALA A 134 3.26 -11.06 -29.64
N ALA A 135 4.30 -11.86 -29.37
CA ALA A 135 5.20 -12.39 -30.39
C ALA A 135 4.73 -13.73 -30.99
N LEU A 136 3.63 -14.31 -30.49
CA LEU A 136 3.05 -15.58 -30.94
C LEU A 136 1.89 -15.38 -31.93
N TYR A 137 1.11 -14.32 -31.78
CA TYR A 137 -0.09 -14.01 -32.58
C TYR A 137 -0.36 -12.51 -32.63
N SER A 138 -1.26 -12.06 -33.51
CA SER A 138 -1.73 -10.66 -33.57
C SER A 138 -2.86 -10.38 -32.56
N ALA A 139 -3.13 -9.10 -32.30
CA ALA A 139 -4.25 -8.69 -31.44
C ALA A 139 -5.62 -9.12 -32.00
N GLU A 140 -5.78 -9.13 -33.33
CA GLU A 140 -6.99 -9.61 -34.00
C GLU A 140 -7.16 -11.13 -33.84
N ASP A 141 -6.08 -11.87 -34.04
CA ASP A 141 -6.08 -13.33 -33.91
C ASP A 141 -6.40 -13.79 -32.48
N GLU A 142 -5.97 -13.05 -31.46
CA GLU A 142 -6.31 -13.33 -30.06
C GLU A 142 -7.83 -13.35 -29.84
N GLN A 143 -8.58 -12.54 -30.60
CA GLN A 143 -10.04 -12.40 -30.52
C GLN A 143 -10.80 -13.42 -31.40
N ASN A 144 -10.12 -14.42 -31.96
CA ASN A 144 -10.73 -15.43 -32.83
C ASN A 144 -10.79 -16.82 -32.16
N PRO A 145 -11.97 -17.32 -31.74
CA PRO A 145 -12.08 -18.57 -30.99
C PRO A 145 -11.84 -19.83 -31.84
N THR A 146 -11.72 -19.68 -33.16
CA THR A 146 -11.41 -20.78 -34.08
C THR A 146 -9.91 -21.07 -34.15
N LEU A 147 -9.07 -20.12 -33.72
CA LEU A 147 -7.62 -20.25 -33.73
C LEU A 147 -7.09 -20.90 -32.45
N SER A 148 -5.85 -21.40 -32.52
CA SER A 148 -5.13 -21.98 -31.39
C SER A 148 -3.65 -21.65 -31.50
N PHE A 149 -3.03 -21.24 -30.40
CA PHE A 149 -1.62 -20.87 -30.34
C PHE A 149 -0.84 -21.69 -29.32
N ASP A 150 0.42 -21.95 -29.64
CA ASP A 150 1.38 -22.71 -28.84
C ASP A 150 2.79 -22.10 -28.91
N GLU A 151 3.79 -22.76 -28.31
CA GLU A 151 5.17 -22.30 -28.28
C GLU A 151 5.83 -22.13 -29.67
N THR A 152 5.28 -22.78 -30.71
CA THR A 152 5.79 -22.73 -32.09
C THR A 152 5.19 -21.58 -32.90
N SER A 153 4.13 -20.97 -32.41
CA SER A 153 3.37 -19.92 -33.11
C SER A 153 4.17 -18.62 -33.21
N TRP A 154 4.11 -17.92 -34.35
CA TRP A 154 4.81 -16.66 -34.56
C TRP A 154 3.87 -15.58 -35.06
N ASN A 155 3.93 -14.41 -34.41
CA ASN A 155 3.28 -13.23 -34.94
C ASN A 155 4.05 -12.74 -36.16
N ASN A 156 3.42 -12.83 -37.34
CA ASN A 156 3.99 -12.41 -38.61
C ASN A 156 3.45 -11.07 -39.11
N ILE A 157 2.94 -10.23 -38.19
CA ILE A 157 2.59 -8.83 -38.46
C ILE A 157 3.69 -8.13 -39.23
N SER A 158 3.32 -7.43 -40.30
CA SER A 158 4.26 -6.62 -41.06
C SER A 158 4.62 -5.34 -40.30
N HIS A 159 5.72 -4.68 -40.66
CA HIS A 159 6.05 -3.38 -40.05
C HIS A 159 4.97 -2.34 -40.36
N GLU A 160 4.45 -2.34 -41.59
CA GLU A 160 3.36 -1.45 -42.03
C GLU A 160 2.06 -1.68 -41.24
N GLU A 161 1.78 -2.91 -40.81
CA GLU A 161 0.65 -3.22 -39.94
C GLU A 161 0.91 -2.80 -38.50
N ALA A 162 2.13 -3.05 -38.00
CA ALA A 162 2.51 -2.72 -36.63
C ALA A 162 2.39 -1.21 -36.35
N VAL A 163 2.71 -0.33 -37.30
CA VAL A 163 2.68 1.13 -37.08
C VAL A 163 1.27 1.75 -37.13
N LYS A 164 0.22 0.98 -37.45
CA LYS A 164 -1.14 1.51 -37.67
C LYS A 164 -1.78 2.08 -36.40
N ASP A 165 -1.55 1.43 -35.27
CA ASP A 165 -2.14 1.80 -33.99
C ASP A 165 -1.27 1.31 -32.81
N PRO A 166 -1.43 1.88 -31.60
CA PRO A 166 -0.59 1.52 -30.46
C PRO A 166 -0.67 0.04 -30.02
N ILE A 167 -1.79 -0.65 -30.23
CA ILE A 167 -1.94 -2.06 -29.87
C ILE A 167 -1.14 -2.89 -30.86
N SER A 168 -1.36 -2.72 -32.16
CA SER A 168 -0.59 -3.39 -33.22
C SER A 168 0.91 -3.11 -33.08
N ALA A 169 1.29 -1.89 -32.67
CA ALA A 169 2.69 -1.52 -32.46
C ALA A 169 3.34 -2.27 -31.30
N TYR A 170 2.63 -2.45 -30.19
CA TYR A 170 3.12 -3.30 -29.09
C TYR A 170 3.36 -4.73 -29.56
N TYR A 171 2.41 -5.30 -30.30
CA TYR A 171 2.49 -6.66 -30.83
C TYR A 171 3.66 -6.82 -31.82
N GLY A 172 3.80 -5.90 -32.77
CA GLY A 172 4.93 -5.85 -33.69
C GLY A 172 6.26 -5.67 -32.97
N ALA A 173 6.35 -4.72 -32.03
CA ALA A 173 7.56 -4.47 -31.25
C ALA A 173 8.08 -5.72 -30.53
N LYS A 174 7.18 -6.52 -29.91
CA LYS A 174 7.55 -7.79 -29.25
C LYS A 174 7.96 -8.86 -30.25
N SER A 175 7.23 -9.00 -31.36
CA SER A 175 7.57 -9.95 -32.42
C SER A 175 8.94 -9.65 -33.03
N PHE A 176 9.19 -8.42 -33.46
CA PHE A 176 10.45 -8.01 -34.09
C PHE A 176 11.63 -8.12 -33.13
N ALA A 177 11.47 -7.70 -31.87
CA ALA A 177 12.50 -7.86 -30.85
C ALA A 177 12.87 -9.34 -30.62
N GLU A 178 11.88 -10.23 -30.49
CA GLU A 178 12.16 -11.66 -30.31
C GLU A 178 12.84 -12.26 -31.54
N LYS A 179 12.40 -11.92 -32.76
CA LYS A 179 13.05 -12.39 -34.01
C LYS A 179 14.53 -11.99 -34.04
N ILE A 180 14.86 -10.75 -33.68
CA ILE A 180 16.25 -10.28 -33.58
C ILE A 180 17.06 -11.12 -32.56
N ALA A 181 16.48 -11.44 -31.40
CA ALA A 181 17.13 -12.29 -30.41
C ALA A 181 17.52 -13.66 -31.02
N TRP A 182 16.59 -14.30 -31.72
CA TRP A 182 16.83 -15.60 -32.36
C TRP A 182 17.80 -15.52 -33.55
N GLU A 183 17.81 -14.42 -34.31
CA GLU A 183 18.82 -14.17 -35.36
C GLU A 183 20.25 -14.14 -34.80
N PHE A 184 20.45 -13.54 -33.63
CA PHE A 184 21.74 -13.57 -32.96
C PHE A 184 22.08 -14.96 -32.43
N ALA A 185 21.11 -15.66 -31.83
CA ALA A 185 21.31 -17.01 -31.30
C ALA A 185 21.65 -18.06 -32.38
N ALA A 186 21.25 -17.82 -33.63
CA ALA A 186 21.61 -18.68 -34.75
C ALA A 186 23.09 -18.54 -35.18
N LYS A 187 23.81 -17.51 -34.71
CA LYS A 187 25.22 -17.29 -35.08
C LYS A 187 26.14 -18.26 -34.32
N PRO A 188 27.15 -18.84 -34.99
CA PRO A 188 28.13 -19.69 -34.33
C PRO A 188 28.81 -18.98 -33.15
N GLY A 189 28.88 -19.67 -32.01
CA GLY A 189 29.52 -19.16 -30.79
C GLY A 189 28.66 -18.22 -29.95
N PHE A 190 27.47 -17.81 -30.41
CA PHE A 190 26.56 -17.04 -29.56
C PHE A 190 26.06 -17.89 -28.37
N PRO A 191 25.87 -17.31 -27.17
CA PRO A 191 25.36 -18.05 -26.02
C PRO A 191 23.96 -18.65 -26.25
N LEU A 192 23.64 -19.73 -25.53
CA LEU A 192 22.40 -20.46 -25.71
C LEU A 192 21.19 -19.62 -25.26
N LEU A 193 20.20 -19.50 -26.15
CA LEU A 193 19.03 -18.63 -25.95
C LEU A 193 17.79 -19.42 -25.53
N SER A 194 17.01 -18.83 -24.63
CA SER A 194 15.62 -19.17 -24.36
C SER A 194 14.77 -17.89 -24.33
N SER A 195 13.49 -17.96 -24.67
CA SER A 195 12.55 -16.84 -24.47
C SER A 195 11.44 -17.22 -23.49
N VAL A 196 11.00 -16.24 -22.71
CA VAL A 196 9.83 -16.34 -21.83
C VAL A 196 8.75 -15.43 -22.43
N ASN A 197 7.63 -16.01 -22.84
CA ASN A 197 6.51 -15.36 -23.51
C ASN A 197 5.30 -15.29 -22.55
N PRO A 198 5.27 -14.35 -21.60
CA PRO A 198 4.12 -14.15 -20.74
C PRO A 198 2.94 -13.52 -21.50
N VAL A 199 1.74 -13.90 -21.09
CA VAL A 199 0.49 -13.15 -21.34
C VAL A 199 0.38 -11.96 -20.36
N TYR A 200 -0.83 -11.41 -20.10
CA TYR A 200 -0.99 -10.41 -19.05
C TYR A 200 -0.45 -10.88 -17.70
N VAL A 201 0.48 -10.10 -17.14
CA VAL A 201 1.16 -10.45 -15.90
C VAL A 201 0.52 -9.70 -14.73
N PHE A 202 -0.21 -10.41 -13.89
CA PHE A 202 -0.77 -9.90 -12.65
C PHE A 202 0.03 -10.42 -11.44
N GLY A 203 -0.29 -9.91 -10.26
CA GLY A 203 0.28 -10.40 -9.00
C GLY A 203 0.93 -9.29 -8.18
N PRO A 204 1.25 -9.52 -6.90
CA PRO A 204 1.72 -8.48 -6.00
C PRO A 204 3.04 -7.87 -6.48
N GLN A 205 3.30 -6.62 -6.10
CA GLN A 205 4.63 -6.00 -6.23
C GLN A 205 5.68 -6.79 -5.44
N ALA A 206 6.93 -6.83 -5.91
CA ALA A 206 8.00 -7.58 -5.27
C ALA A 206 8.31 -7.08 -3.84
N PHE A 207 8.15 -5.77 -3.60
CA PHE A 207 8.34 -5.13 -2.30
C PHE A 207 7.18 -4.19 -1.99
N GLU A 208 6.82 -4.08 -0.71
CA GLU A 208 5.68 -3.27 -0.27
C GLU A 208 5.82 -1.79 -0.64
N ASN A 209 7.03 -1.24 -0.62
CA ASN A 209 7.31 0.16 -0.96
C ASN A 209 7.34 0.46 -2.46
N GLU A 210 7.00 -0.52 -3.29
CA GLU A 210 6.72 -0.36 -4.72
C GLU A 210 5.22 -0.23 -5.00
N VAL A 211 4.37 -0.43 -3.99
CA VAL A 211 2.95 -0.07 -4.10
C VAL A 211 2.86 1.45 -4.12
N SER A 212 2.24 1.98 -5.17
CA SER A 212 1.99 3.41 -5.39
C SER A 212 0.55 3.61 -5.83
N GLU A 213 0.10 4.88 -5.89
CA GLU A 213 -1.27 5.22 -6.33
C GLU A 213 -1.61 4.64 -7.70
N LYS A 214 -0.62 4.58 -8.60
CA LYS A 214 -0.70 3.91 -9.90
C LYS A 214 0.29 2.75 -9.93
N LEU A 215 -0.16 1.56 -10.31
CA LEU A 215 0.67 0.37 -10.44
C LEU A 215 1.14 0.17 -11.90
N ASN A 216 1.84 -0.94 -12.17
CA ASN A 216 2.14 -1.36 -13.54
C ASN A 216 0.85 -1.63 -14.32
N THR A 217 0.87 -1.43 -15.64
CA THR A 217 -0.31 -1.45 -16.52
C THR A 217 -1.30 -2.58 -16.22
N SER A 218 -0.83 -3.82 -16.10
CA SER A 218 -1.70 -4.97 -15.81
C SER A 218 -2.33 -4.89 -14.42
N ASN A 219 -1.56 -4.62 -13.36
CA ASN A 219 -2.13 -4.50 -12.01
C ASN A 219 -2.97 -3.23 -11.83
N GLU A 220 -2.78 -2.21 -12.69
CA GLU A 220 -3.61 -1.02 -12.68
C GLU A 220 -5.07 -1.35 -13.04
N VAL A 221 -5.33 -2.40 -13.82
CA VAL A 221 -6.67 -2.94 -14.06
C VAL A 221 -7.35 -3.29 -12.73
N ILE A 222 -6.64 -3.98 -11.82
CA ILE A 222 -7.17 -4.36 -10.50
C ILE A 222 -7.25 -3.15 -9.57
N ASN A 223 -6.21 -2.30 -9.54
CA ASN A 223 -6.14 -1.14 -8.67
C ASN A 223 -7.27 -0.12 -8.96
N ALA A 224 -7.53 0.14 -10.25
CA ALA A 224 -8.58 1.06 -10.68
C ALA A 224 -9.97 0.61 -10.18
N LEU A 225 -10.28 -0.68 -10.24
CA LEU A 225 -11.55 -1.24 -9.76
C LEU A 225 -11.84 -0.86 -8.30
N LEU A 226 -10.80 -0.78 -7.45
CA LEU A 226 -10.92 -0.50 -6.02
C LEU A 226 -11.32 0.96 -5.71
N SER A 227 -11.37 1.82 -6.72
CA SER A 227 -11.63 3.26 -6.60
C SER A 227 -12.86 3.73 -7.38
N LEU A 228 -13.54 2.83 -8.12
CA LEU A 228 -14.68 3.17 -8.98
C LEU A 228 -15.99 3.44 -8.20
N GLY A 229 -16.16 2.83 -7.03
CA GLY A 229 -17.43 2.83 -6.32
C GLY A 229 -18.45 1.83 -6.89
N PRO A 230 -19.59 1.63 -6.22
CA PRO A 230 -20.57 0.60 -6.58
C PRO A 230 -21.29 0.90 -7.90
N ASP A 231 -21.43 2.18 -8.25
CA ASP A 231 -22.09 2.67 -9.46
C ASP A 231 -21.09 2.94 -10.61
N GLY A 232 -19.81 2.61 -10.41
CA GLY A 232 -18.77 2.83 -11.42
C GLY A 232 -18.89 1.85 -12.59
N SER A 233 -18.38 2.24 -13.75
CA SER A 233 -18.25 1.39 -14.93
C SER A 233 -16.80 1.02 -15.18
N PHE A 234 -16.56 -0.14 -15.76
CA PHE A 234 -15.24 -0.60 -16.20
C PHE A 234 -15.33 -1.22 -17.59
N ASP A 235 -14.24 -1.12 -18.35
CA ASP A 235 -14.10 -1.84 -19.60
C ASP A 235 -13.80 -3.31 -19.32
N ASN A 236 -14.56 -4.22 -19.94
CA ASN A 236 -14.45 -5.65 -19.68
C ASN A 236 -13.37 -6.30 -20.56
N ASP A 237 -12.14 -5.78 -20.44
CA ASP A 237 -10.97 -6.30 -21.11
C ASP A 237 -10.75 -7.78 -20.77
N LYS A 238 -10.13 -8.50 -21.70
CA LYS A 238 -9.96 -9.96 -21.63
C LYS A 238 -8.73 -10.41 -22.38
N GLY A 239 -8.15 -11.51 -21.93
CA GLY A 239 -6.95 -12.11 -22.53
C GLY A 239 -6.47 -13.31 -21.73
N GLY A 240 -5.24 -13.77 -22.00
CA GLY A 240 -4.55 -14.73 -21.12
C GLY A 240 -4.04 -14.07 -19.84
N PHE A 241 -3.94 -14.81 -18.73
CA PHE A 241 -3.30 -14.31 -17.51
C PHE A 241 -2.17 -15.23 -17.00
N ILE A 242 -1.19 -14.66 -16.32
CA ILE A 242 -0.15 -15.38 -15.55
C ILE A 242 0.27 -14.56 -14.33
N ASP A 243 0.65 -15.23 -13.24
CA ASP A 243 1.20 -14.57 -12.05
C ASP A 243 2.68 -14.21 -12.25
N VAL A 244 3.07 -13.01 -11.83
CA VAL A 244 4.44 -12.48 -11.90
C VAL A 244 5.48 -13.36 -11.21
N ARG A 245 5.11 -14.06 -10.13
CA ARG A 245 5.99 -14.98 -9.40
C ARG A 245 6.29 -16.21 -10.25
N ASP A 246 5.33 -16.70 -11.03
CA ASP A 246 5.56 -17.80 -11.96
C ASP A 246 6.39 -17.37 -13.17
N VAL A 247 6.21 -16.13 -13.65
CA VAL A 247 7.09 -15.56 -14.68
C VAL A 247 8.53 -15.49 -14.16
N ALA A 248 8.76 -15.06 -12.92
CA ALA A 248 10.09 -15.02 -12.33
C ALA A 248 10.72 -16.42 -12.19
N ARG A 249 9.93 -17.42 -11.76
CA ARG A 249 10.37 -18.84 -11.69
C ARG A 249 10.67 -19.41 -13.07
N ALA A 250 9.92 -19.02 -14.09
CA ALA A 250 10.17 -19.43 -15.47
C ALA A 250 11.48 -18.85 -16.01
N HIS A 251 11.82 -17.59 -15.69
CA HIS A 251 13.12 -17.01 -16.04
C HIS A 251 14.28 -17.74 -15.37
N LEU A 252 14.13 -18.12 -14.09
CA LEU A 252 15.12 -18.93 -13.38
C LEU A 252 15.32 -20.28 -14.08
N ALA A 253 14.24 -21.03 -14.29
CA ALA A 253 14.28 -22.31 -14.99
C ALA A 253 14.84 -22.19 -16.42
N ALA A 254 14.58 -21.08 -17.11
CA ALA A 254 15.05 -20.84 -18.48
C ALA A 254 16.57 -20.71 -18.62
N PHE A 255 17.32 -20.51 -17.53
CA PHE A 255 18.78 -20.59 -17.56
C PHE A 255 19.37 -21.73 -16.72
N GLU A 256 18.66 -22.22 -15.69
CA GLU A 256 19.12 -23.37 -14.88
C GLU A 256 18.92 -24.71 -15.61
N GLU A 257 17.84 -24.85 -16.39
CA GLU A 257 17.44 -26.14 -16.96
C GLU A 257 17.96 -26.29 -18.39
N GLU A 258 18.75 -27.32 -18.68
CA GLU A 258 19.26 -27.60 -20.03
C GLU A 258 18.14 -27.85 -21.05
N LYS A 259 17.03 -28.48 -20.64
CA LYS A 259 15.85 -28.72 -21.50
C LYS A 259 15.17 -27.44 -22.01
N SER A 260 15.48 -26.27 -21.43
CA SER A 260 14.95 -24.98 -21.88
C SER A 260 15.76 -24.31 -22.98
N ILE A 261 16.96 -24.82 -23.30
CA ILE A 261 17.78 -24.31 -24.39
C ILE A 261 17.02 -24.38 -25.72
N GLY A 262 17.00 -23.26 -26.45
CA GLY A 262 16.32 -23.15 -27.74
C GLY A 262 14.80 -23.23 -27.64
N LYS A 263 14.22 -22.99 -26.45
CA LYS A 263 12.77 -23.03 -26.22
C LYS A 263 12.20 -21.63 -26.02
N ARG A 264 10.97 -21.48 -26.50
CA ARG A 264 10.07 -20.36 -26.24
C ARG A 264 9.06 -20.85 -25.22
N LEU A 265 9.07 -20.29 -24.02
CA LEU A 265 8.21 -20.73 -22.92
C LEU A 265 6.93 -19.89 -22.97
N TYR A 266 5.77 -20.50 -23.28
CA TYR A 266 4.49 -19.81 -23.33
C TYR A 266 3.82 -19.81 -21.95
N LEU A 267 3.87 -18.66 -21.28
CA LEU A 267 3.44 -18.51 -19.89
C LEU A 267 2.01 -17.98 -19.84
N THR A 268 1.05 -18.91 -19.80
CA THR A 268 -0.39 -18.65 -19.59
C THR A 268 -0.99 -19.64 -18.59
N ASN A 269 -1.86 -19.17 -17.70
CA ASN A 269 -2.63 -20.01 -16.77
C ASN A 269 -4.14 -19.97 -16.99
N GLY A 270 -4.55 -19.76 -18.23
CA GLY A 270 -5.95 -19.63 -18.63
C GLY A 270 -6.28 -18.20 -19.01
N LYS A 271 -7.57 -17.90 -19.11
CA LYS A 271 -8.09 -16.62 -19.57
C LYS A 271 -8.73 -15.84 -18.42
N PHE A 272 -8.73 -14.52 -18.53
CA PHE A 272 -9.45 -13.63 -17.65
C PHE A 272 -10.39 -12.73 -18.46
N SER A 273 -11.44 -12.23 -17.80
CA SER A 273 -12.05 -10.96 -18.12
C SER A 273 -12.04 -10.07 -16.87
N VAL A 274 -12.15 -8.75 -17.02
CA VAL A 274 -12.23 -7.86 -15.84
C VAL A 274 -13.41 -8.22 -14.95
N GLN A 275 -14.54 -8.68 -15.52
CA GLN A 275 -15.66 -9.20 -14.72
C GLN A 275 -15.25 -10.39 -13.83
N MET A 276 -14.40 -11.31 -14.33
CA MET A 276 -13.91 -12.42 -13.49
C MET A 276 -13.09 -11.91 -12.30
N MET A 277 -12.32 -10.83 -12.47
CA MET A 277 -11.59 -10.20 -11.37
C MET A 277 -12.52 -9.52 -10.37
N VAL A 278 -13.55 -8.82 -10.85
CA VAL A 278 -14.61 -8.22 -10.02
C VAL A 278 -15.30 -9.30 -9.18
N ASP A 279 -15.67 -10.43 -9.80
CA ASP A 279 -16.29 -11.56 -9.10
C ASP A 279 -15.35 -12.12 -8.01
N VAL A 280 -14.05 -12.24 -8.29
CA VAL A 280 -13.04 -12.63 -7.28
C VAL A 280 -12.99 -11.63 -6.13
N ILE A 281 -12.98 -10.32 -6.42
CA ILE A 281 -12.90 -9.28 -5.39
C ILE A 281 -14.12 -9.33 -4.47
N HIS A 282 -15.33 -9.41 -5.02
CA HIS A 282 -16.55 -9.52 -4.21
C HIS A 282 -16.61 -10.79 -3.37
N ASN A 283 -16.12 -11.91 -3.92
CA ASN A 283 -16.11 -13.19 -3.21
C ASN A 283 -15.07 -13.23 -2.08
N LYS A 284 -13.86 -12.69 -2.30
CA LYS A 284 -12.76 -12.74 -1.32
C LYS A 284 -12.74 -11.57 -0.34
N PHE A 285 -13.23 -10.40 -0.74
CA PHE A 285 -13.22 -9.16 0.03
C PHE A 285 -14.61 -8.52 0.06
N PRO A 286 -15.61 -9.16 0.68
CA PRO A 286 -16.99 -8.66 0.71
C PRO A 286 -17.11 -7.25 1.30
N GLU A 287 -16.18 -6.83 2.16
CA GLU A 287 -16.09 -5.48 2.69
C GLU A 287 -15.78 -4.39 1.65
N LEU A 288 -15.26 -4.76 0.48
CA LEU A 288 -15.00 -3.85 -0.63
C LEU A 288 -16.20 -3.68 -1.57
N SER A 289 -17.32 -4.34 -1.31
CA SER A 289 -18.49 -4.28 -2.19
C SER A 289 -19.08 -2.88 -2.39
N SER A 290 -18.80 -1.95 -1.46
CA SER A 290 -19.19 -0.54 -1.60
C SER A 290 -18.14 0.32 -2.33
N ARG A 291 -17.06 -0.27 -2.82
CA ARG A 291 -15.93 0.40 -3.51
C ARG A 291 -15.71 -0.12 -4.92
N VAL A 292 -16.21 -1.31 -5.21
CA VAL A 292 -16.03 -2.01 -6.48
C VAL A 292 -17.41 -2.19 -7.11
N PRO A 293 -17.56 -1.88 -8.41
CA PRO A 293 -18.82 -2.09 -9.10
C PRO A 293 -19.10 -3.57 -9.29
N LEU A 294 -20.38 -3.95 -9.26
CA LEU A 294 -20.78 -5.35 -9.37
C LEU A 294 -20.68 -5.89 -10.81
N GLY A 295 -20.84 -5.02 -11.81
CA GLY A 295 -20.88 -5.41 -13.22
C GLY A 295 -22.00 -6.40 -13.54
N SER A 296 -21.68 -7.45 -14.27
CA SER A 296 -22.54 -8.59 -14.61
C SER A 296 -21.99 -9.91 -14.05
N PRO A 297 -22.22 -10.22 -12.75
CA PRO A 297 -21.61 -11.37 -12.09
C PRO A 297 -21.79 -12.69 -12.86
N GLY A 298 -20.69 -13.42 -13.03
CA GLY A 298 -20.68 -14.70 -13.74
C GLY A 298 -20.73 -14.61 -15.27
N SER A 299 -20.65 -13.43 -15.89
CA SER A 299 -20.55 -13.32 -17.37
C SER A 299 -19.21 -13.79 -17.93
N GLY A 300 -18.17 -13.83 -17.09
CA GLY A 300 -16.79 -14.14 -17.47
C GLY A 300 -16.60 -15.31 -18.43
N PRO A 301 -17.17 -16.51 -18.18
CA PRO A 301 -17.06 -17.64 -19.09
C PRO A 301 -17.53 -17.38 -20.53
N LYS A 302 -18.59 -16.55 -20.69
CA LYS A 302 -19.09 -16.13 -22.01
C LYS A 302 -18.16 -15.08 -22.64
N ASP A 303 -17.57 -14.20 -21.83
CA ASP A 303 -16.67 -13.16 -22.32
C ASP A 303 -15.41 -13.77 -22.93
N ILE A 304 -14.82 -14.76 -22.25
CA ILE A 304 -13.57 -15.42 -22.66
C ILE A 304 -13.76 -16.48 -23.76
N SER A 305 -15.00 -16.90 -24.04
CA SER A 305 -15.28 -17.91 -25.08
C SER A 305 -15.05 -17.38 -26.49
N THR A 306 -14.91 -16.06 -26.66
CA THR A 306 -14.56 -15.44 -27.94
C THR A 306 -13.05 -15.43 -28.20
N LEU A 307 -12.21 -15.70 -27.20
CA LEU A 307 -10.76 -15.66 -27.35
C LEU A 307 -10.23 -16.95 -28.00
N ALA A 308 -9.13 -16.84 -28.73
CA ALA A 308 -8.38 -17.97 -29.27
C ALA A 308 -8.03 -19.01 -28.21
N LYS A 309 -7.83 -20.26 -28.64
CA LYS A 309 -7.37 -21.34 -27.76
C LYS A 309 -5.87 -21.20 -27.52
N THR A 310 -5.42 -21.70 -26.38
CA THR A 310 -4.01 -21.66 -25.99
C THR A 310 -3.57 -23.07 -25.59
N ASN A 311 -2.42 -23.52 -26.10
CA ASN A 311 -1.77 -24.75 -25.66
C ASN A 311 -0.35 -24.40 -25.17
N ASN A 312 -0.07 -24.68 -23.91
CA ASN A 312 1.27 -24.50 -23.33
C ASN A 312 1.74 -25.74 -22.58
N ASP A 313 1.29 -26.93 -23.01
CA ASP A 313 1.61 -28.20 -22.36
C ASP A 313 3.11 -28.48 -22.37
N ALA A 314 3.82 -28.11 -23.44
CA ALA A 314 5.27 -28.27 -23.53
C ALA A 314 5.98 -27.41 -22.47
N THR A 315 5.56 -26.15 -22.32
CA THR A 315 6.06 -25.25 -21.28
C THR A 315 5.77 -25.77 -19.88
N ARG A 316 4.54 -26.19 -19.60
CA ARG A 316 4.14 -26.74 -18.28
C ARG A 316 4.93 -27.99 -17.92
N LYS A 317 5.07 -28.92 -18.86
CA LYS A 317 5.86 -30.14 -18.68
C LYS A 317 7.33 -29.82 -18.43
N LEU A 318 7.87 -28.83 -19.14
CA LEU A 318 9.24 -28.38 -18.97
C LEU A 318 9.46 -27.78 -17.59
N LEU A 319 8.63 -26.83 -17.17
CA LEU A 319 8.78 -26.12 -15.91
C LEU A 319 8.50 -27.01 -14.70
N GLY A 320 7.56 -27.96 -14.81
CA GLY A 320 7.31 -28.97 -13.79
C GLY A 320 6.69 -28.42 -12.49
N PHE A 321 6.20 -27.18 -12.50
CA PHE A 321 5.49 -26.59 -11.37
C PHE A 321 4.10 -26.09 -11.75
N GLN A 322 3.20 -26.06 -10.77
CA GLN A 322 1.86 -25.52 -10.94
C GLN A 322 1.89 -23.99 -10.90
N PHE A 323 1.14 -23.37 -11.82
CA PHE A 323 0.95 -21.93 -11.86
C PHE A 323 -0.17 -21.50 -10.92
N ILE A 324 -0.01 -20.30 -10.37
CA ILE A 324 -0.92 -19.65 -9.43
C ILE A 324 -2.23 -19.30 -10.14
N ALA A 325 -3.36 -19.62 -9.50
CA ALA A 325 -4.69 -19.40 -10.04
C ALA A 325 -5.09 -17.91 -10.04
N LEU A 326 -6.02 -17.54 -10.92
CA LEU A 326 -6.46 -16.13 -11.07
C LEU A 326 -6.96 -15.55 -9.75
N ASP A 327 -7.72 -16.33 -8.98
CA ASP A 327 -8.33 -15.87 -7.75
C ASP A 327 -7.29 -15.59 -6.65
N GLU A 328 -6.23 -16.40 -6.56
CA GLU A 328 -5.08 -16.17 -5.69
C GLU A 328 -4.27 -14.96 -6.16
N CYS A 329 -4.00 -14.87 -7.47
CA CYS A 329 -3.26 -13.76 -8.07
C CYS A 329 -3.94 -12.40 -7.81
N VAL A 330 -5.23 -12.27 -8.11
CA VAL A 330 -6.03 -11.06 -7.84
C VAL A 330 -6.13 -10.82 -6.33
N GLY A 331 -6.34 -11.88 -5.55
CA GLY A 331 -6.41 -11.81 -4.09
C GLY A 331 -5.18 -11.16 -3.47
N ASP A 332 -4.00 -11.61 -3.87
CA ASP A 332 -2.73 -11.12 -3.35
C ASP A 332 -2.46 -9.66 -3.74
N VAL A 333 -2.86 -9.24 -4.95
CA VAL A 333 -2.76 -7.82 -5.37
C VAL A 333 -3.63 -6.94 -4.48
N VAL A 334 -4.91 -7.31 -4.30
CA VAL A 334 -5.86 -6.53 -3.50
C VAL A 334 -5.40 -6.47 -2.05
N GLN A 335 -4.99 -7.61 -1.47
CA GLN A 335 -4.43 -7.70 -0.12
C GLN A 335 -3.27 -6.72 0.04
N GLN A 336 -2.31 -6.73 -0.89
CA GLN A 336 -1.13 -5.86 -0.82
C GLN A 336 -1.51 -4.36 -0.90
N ILE A 337 -2.46 -3.99 -1.76
CA ILE A 337 -2.94 -2.61 -1.87
C ILE A 337 -3.60 -2.15 -0.56
N LEU A 338 -4.42 -3.00 0.07
CA LEU A 338 -5.09 -2.67 1.32
C LEU A 338 -4.11 -2.49 2.49
N GLU A 339 -3.08 -3.34 2.55
CA GLU A 339 -2.04 -3.26 3.59
C GLU A 339 -1.20 -1.99 3.47
N ASP A 340 -0.89 -1.54 2.25
CA ASP A 340 -0.17 -0.28 2.04
C ASP A 340 -1.07 0.94 2.28
N GLY A 341 -2.32 0.93 1.81
CA GLY A 341 -3.29 2.00 2.09
C GLY A 341 -3.50 2.25 3.59
N PHE A 342 -3.47 1.18 4.40
CA PHE A 342 -3.48 1.29 5.86
C PHE A 342 -2.22 1.98 6.41
N LYS A 343 -1.04 1.68 5.85
CA LYS A 343 0.24 2.30 6.24
C LYS A 343 0.32 3.76 5.80
N ILE A 344 -0.21 4.13 4.63
CA ILE A 344 -0.33 5.53 4.18
C ILE A 344 -1.20 6.32 5.16
N SER A 345 -2.39 5.81 5.51
CA SER A 345 -3.26 6.44 6.51
C SER A 345 -2.56 6.67 7.86
N GLN A 346 -1.73 5.72 8.32
CA GLN A 346 -0.92 5.88 9.52
C GLN A 346 0.22 6.90 9.34
N ARG A 347 0.92 6.90 8.22
CA ARG A 347 2.01 7.85 7.93
C ARG A 347 1.51 9.27 7.75
N ASP A 348 0.36 9.46 7.10
CA ASP A 348 -0.28 10.76 6.93
C ASP A 348 -0.79 11.29 8.27
N PHE A 349 -1.34 10.41 9.13
CA PHE A 349 -1.62 10.75 10.51
C PHE A 349 -0.36 11.18 11.27
N MET A 350 0.75 10.46 11.14
CA MET A 350 2.00 10.79 11.81
C MET A 350 2.67 12.06 11.24
N ARG A 351 2.58 12.32 9.93
CA ARG A 351 3.03 13.56 9.29
C ARG A 351 2.18 14.76 9.69
N TRP A 352 0.86 14.58 9.76
CA TRP A 352 -0.06 15.58 10.30
C TRP A 352 0.29 15.88 11.77
N TYR A 353 0.58 14.85 12.56
CA TYR A 353 0.98 14.96 13.96
C TYR A 353 2.35 15.66 14.13
N SER A 354 3.35 15.34 13.30
CA SER A 354 4.69 15.94 13.36
C SER A 354 4.76 17.34 12.73
N GLY A 355 3.85 17.66 11.81
CA GLY A 355 3.85 18.91 11.04
C GLY A 355 2.99 20.02 11.63
N ARG A 356 2.08 19.74 12.58
CA ARG A 356 1.21 20.77 13.19
C ARG A 356 1.17 20.69 14.70
N PHE A 357 2.23 21.21 15.32
CA PHE A 357 2.09 22.03 16.53
C PHE A 357 1.95 23.50 16.14
N CYS A 358 1.02 23.82 15.23
CA CYS A 358 0.62 25.21 14.98
C CYS A 358 -0.75 25.24 14.28
N ASN A 359 -1.71 25.78 15.02
CA ASN A 359 -3.00 26.33 14.60
C ASN A 359 -4.23 25.41 14.46
N ARG A 360 -5.29 25.97 15.08
CA ARG A 360 -6.64 25.49 15.36
C ARG A 360 -7.38 25.05 14.10
N ILE A 361 -8.36 24.17 14.32
CA ILE A 361 -9.21 23.45 13.35
C ILE A 361 -8.50 22.17 12.91
N ASP A 362 -8.88 21.03 13.52
CA ASP A 362 -8.74 19.65 12.96
C ASP A 362 -9.06 18.52 13.99
N ALA A 363 -9.60 18.86 15.17
CA ALA A 363 -9.98 17.86 16.19
C ALA A 363 -11.15 16.92 15.79
N VAL A 364 -11.93 17.25 14.75
CA VAL A 364 -13.09 16.44 14.31
C VAL A 364 -12.64 15.19 13.54
N TYR A 365 -11.53 15.27 12.81
CA TYR A 365 -10.97 14.12 12.08
C TYR A 365 -10.26 13.13 13.01
N ALA A 366 -9.53 13.63 14.02
CA ALA A 366 -8.86 12.79 15.01
C ALA A 366 -9.84 11.90 15.81
N VAL A 367 -11.02 12.43 16.16
CA VAL A 367 -12.05 11.67 16.91
C VAL A 367 -12.67 10.56 16.07
N LYS A 368 -12.90 10.78 14.76
CA LYS A 368 -13.43 9.75 13.86
C LYS A 368 -12.41 8.63 13.61
N LEU A 369 -11.12 8.96 13.51
CA LEU A 369 -10.06 7.96 13.33
C LEU A 369 -9.86 7.07 14.56
N VAL A 370 -9.91 7.67 15.76
CA VAL A 370 -9.78 6.92 17.02
C VAL A 370 -10.98 6.00 17.25
N ASP A 371 -12.20 6.45 16.94
CA ASP A 371 -13.41 5.61 17.01
C ASP A 371 -13.36 4.43 16.02
N TYR A 372 -12.81 4.65 14.82
CA TYR A 372 -12.59 3.59 13.83
C TYR A 372 -11.54 2.57 14.30
N HIS A 373 -10.41 3.04 14.85
CA HIS A 373 -9.37 2.17 15.38
C HIS A 373 -9.84 1.35 16.59
N TYR A 374 -10.58 1.97 17.51
CA TYR A 374 -11.18 1.29 18.66
C TYR A 374 -12.15 0.18 18.24
N LYS A 375 -13.00 0.44 17.24
CA LYS A 375 -13.93 -0.56 16.67
C LYS A 375 -13.20 -1.69 15.95
N SER A 376 -12.08 -1.42 15.30
CA SER A 376 -11.25 -2.44 14.63
C SER A 376 -10.56 -3.38 15.62
N VAL A 377 -10.03 -2.84 16.72
CA VAL A 377 -9.39 -3.63 17.79
C VAL A 377 -10.42 -4.52 18.51
N LEU A 378 -11.61 -4.01 18.80
CA LEU A 378 -12.70 -4.80 19.36
C LEU A 378 -13.16 -5.95 18.44
N ARG A 379 -13.12 -5.76 17.11
CA ARG A 379 -13.44 -6.83 16.13
C ARG A 379 -12.38 -7.93 16.11
N LYS A 380 -11.09 -7.59 16.30
CA LYS A 380 -10.01 -8.58 16.42
C LYS A 380 -10.09 -9.37 17.73
N ALA A 381 -10.44 -8.71 18.83
CA ALA A 381 -10.66 -9.37 20.11
C ALA A 381 -11.88 -10.32 20.10
N GLY A 382 -12.90 -10.03 19.27
CA GLY A 382 -14.10 -10.87 19.14
C GLY A 382 -14.01 -12.07 18.18
N LYS A 383 -12.94 -12.21 17.40
CA LYS A 383 -12.78 -13.31 16.40
C LYS A 383 -11.84 -14.45 16.84
N GLY A 384 -11.33 -14.43 18.07
CA GLY A 384 -10.59 -15.56 18.66
C GLY A 384 -11.52 -16.65 19.18
N ARG A 385 -11.72 -17.70 18.36
CA ARG A 385 -12.24 -19.06 18.65
C ARG A 385 -13.06 -19.27 19.93
N LYS A 386 -14.32 -19.66 19.74
CA LYS A 386 -14.95 -20.72 20.55
C LYS A 386 -14.04 -21.95 20.45
N ASP A 387 -13.31 -22.28 21.51
CA ASP A 387 -13.02 -23.66 21.92
C ASP A 387 -12.33 -23.67 23.29
N ASN A 388 -12.78 -24.60 24.13
CA ASN A 388 -12.45 -24.77 25.54
C ASN A 388 -10.95 -24.87 25.84
N VAL A 389 -10.40 -23.93 26.65
CA VAL A 389 -9.26 -24.21 27.55
C VAL A 389 -9.44 -23.43 28.86
N LYS A 390 -9.51 -24.18 29.97
CA LYS A 390 -9.42 -23.67 31.34
C LYS A 390 -8.02 -23.09 31.58
N GLY A 391 -7.92 -21.88 32.15
CA GLY A 391 -6.69 -21.40 32.79
C GLY A 391 -6.44 -19.90 32.64
N GLU A 392 -6.51 -19.16 33.74
CA GLU A 392 -6.34 -17.70 33.90
C GLU A 392 -4.94 -17.13 33.53
N SER A 393 -4.06 -17.91 32.90
CA SER A 393 -2.67 -17.51 32.61
C SER A 393 -2.43 -16.92 31.21
N GLY A 394 -3.38 -17.04 30.27
CA GLY A 394 -3.26 -16.49 28.91
C GLY A 394 -3.68 -15.02 28.77
N LEU A 395 -4.68 -14.59 29.54
CA LEU A 395 -5.19 -13.21 29.51
C LEU A 395 -4.21 -12.22 30.16
N THR A 396 -3.53 -12.62 31.23
CA THR A 396 -2.57 -11.79 31.96
C THR A 396 -1.33 -11.43 31.14
N ARG A 397 -0.87 -12.33 30.26
CA ARG A 397 0.27 -12.10 29.35
C ARG A 397 -0.08 -11.17 28.18
N SER A 398 -1.29 -11.30 27.64
CA SER A 398 -1.82 -10.37 26.62
C SER A 398 -2.04 -8.96 27.18
N TYR A 399 -2.46 -8.84 28.44
CA TYR A 399 -2.61 -7.54 29.10
C TYR A 399 -1.28 -6.91 29.49
N SER A 400 -0.25 -7.69 29.86
CA SER A 400 1.10 -7.15 30.12
C SER A 400 1.75 -6.62 28.85
N ASP A 401 1.64 -7.35 27.74
CA ASP A 401 2.21 -6.95 26.45
C ASP A 401 1.48 -5.73 25.87
N PHE A 402 0.16 -5.65 26.05
CA PHE A 402 -0.64 -4.49 25.68
C PHE A 402 -0.37 -3.28 26.60
N SER A 403 -0.21 -3.51 27.90
CA SER A 403 0.17 -2.46 28.85
C SER A 403 1.58 -1.92 28.56
N ASP A 404 2.53 -2.77 28.18
CA ASP A 404 3.89 -2.36 27.83
C ASP A 404 3.95 -1.67 26.46
N PHE A 405 3.09 -2.07 25.52
CA PHE A 405 2.85 -1.35 24.26
C PHE A 405 2.31 0.06 24.53
N LEU A 406 1.30 0.20 25.39
CA LEU A 406 0.73 1.49 25.78
C LEU A 406 1.70 2.38 26.56
N LYS A 407 2.54 1.79 27.44
CA LYS A 407 3.62 2.47 28.17
C LYS A 407 4.72 2.97 27.22
N ARG A 408 5.13 2.18 26.21
CA ARG A 408 6.17 2.57 25.24
C ARG A 408 5.75 3.70 24.29
N HIS A 409 4.44 3.90 24.10
CA HIS A 409 3.93 4.83 23.07
C HIS A 409 3.13 6.02 23.62
N ASN A 410 3.13 6.27 24.95
CA ASN A 410 2.44 7.41 25.59
C ASN A 410 0.93 7.55 25.22
N VAL A 411 0.29 6.47 24.79
CA VAL A 411 -1.07 6.47 24.22
C VAL A 411 -2.13 6.78 25.29
N THR A 412 -1.90 6.41 26.55
CA THR A 412 -2.80 6.71 27.67
C THR A 412 -2.82 8.21 27.98
N ILE A 413 -1.67 8.89 27.89
CA ILE A 413 -1.56 10.34 28.05
C ILE A 413 -2.28 11.03 26.87
N PHE A 414 -2.10 10.53 25.65
CA PHE A 414 -2.78 11.04 24.46
C PHE A 414 -4.32 10.91 24.55
N ALA A 415 -4.84 9.75 24.99
CA ALA A 415 -6.27 9.56 25.20
C ALA A 415 -6.84 10.49 26.28
N CYS A 416 -6.11 10.68 27.39
CA CYS A 416 -6.50 11.61 28.45
C CYS A 416 -6.48 13.07 27.99
N LEU A 417 -5.49 13.47 27.18
CA LEU A 417 -5.36 14.82 26.62
C LEU A 417 -6.46 15.12 25.59
N CYS A 418 -6.80 14.16 24.71
CA CYS A 418 -7.91 14.30 23.77
C CYS A 418 -9.25 14.42 24.49
N HIS A 419 -9.45 13.67 25.58
CA HIS A 419 -10.67 13.74 26.39
C HIS A 419 -10.76 15.07 27.16
N ALA A 420 -9.67 15.51 27.80
CA ALA A 420 -9.60 16.79 28.51
C ALA A 420 -9.82 17.99 27.57
N TYR A 421 -9.30 17.93 26.35
CA TYR A 421 -9.49 18.97 25.33
C TYR A 421 -10.92 19.02 24.78
N SER A 422 -11.53 17.86 24.52
CA SER A 422 -12.95 17.76 24.15
C SER A 422 -13.87 18.35 25.22
N LEU A 423 -13.51 18.13 26.49
CA LEU A 423 -14.20 18.68 27.65
C LEU A 423 -14.05 20.20 27.76
N LEU A 424 -12.83 20.75 27.67
CA LEU A 424 -12.58 22.19 27.69
C LEU A 424 -13.31 22.92 26.55
N LYS A 425 -13.41 22.30 25.38
CA LYS A 425 -14.17 22.84 24.24
C LYS A 425 -15.67 22.93 24.52
N ARG A 426 -16.26 21.92 25.15
CA ARG A 426 -17.68 21.95 25.54
C ARG A 426 -17.98 22.95 26.65
N VAL A 427 -17.05 23.12 27.60
CA VAL A 427 -17.13 24.16 28.63
C VAL A 427 -17.11 25.55 27.99
N PHE A 428 -16.24 25.79 27.02
CA PHE A 428 -16.17 27.07 26.28
C PHE A 428 -17.45 27.37 25.49
N GLN A 429 -18.01 26.37 24.79
CA GLN A 429 -19.26 26.52 24.04
C GLN A 429 -20.47 26.79 24.96
N LEU A 430 -20.50 26.17 26.14
CA LEU A 430 -21.51 26.45 27.15
C LEU A 430 -21.36 27.88 27.71
N LEU A 431 -20.14 28.35 27.97
CA LEU A 431 -19.88 29.71 28.43
C LEU A 431 -20.26 30.78 27.39
N GLU A 432 -20.02 30.54 26.10
CA GLU A 432 -20.46 31.43 25.00
C GLU A 432 -22.00 31.50 24.90
N SER A 433 -22.69 30.37 25.10
CA SER A 433 -24.16 30.31 25.06
C SER A 433 -24.86 31.08 26.20
N VAL A 434 -24.12 31.41 27.27
CA VAL A 434 -24.62 32.12 28.45
C VAL A 434 -24.53 33.65 28.28
N GLY A 435 -23.81 34.13 27.24
CA GLY A 435 -23.50 35.53 26.97
C GLY A 435 -24.18 36.19 25.77
N GLY A 436 -25.06 35.51 25.03
CA GLY A 436 -25.69 36.06 23.82
C GLY A 436 -26.92 36.97 24.08
N PRO A 437 -27.19 37.98 23.22
CA PRO A 437 -28.34 38.88 23.38
C PRO A 437 -29.68 38.17 23.13
N ARG A 438 -30.69 38.49 23.95
CA ARG A 438 -32.05 37.90 23.90
C ARG A 438 -32.75 38.28 22.59
N LYS A 439 -33.01 37.32 21.70
CA LYS A 439 -33.98 37.48 20.59
C LYS A 439 -35.35 36.98 21.04
N ARG A 440 -36.38 37.83 20.97
CA ARG A 440 -37.79 37.44 21.09
C ARG A 440 -38.24 36.85 19.74
N GLN A 441 -38.82 35.65 19.74
CA GLN A 441 -39.51 35.09 18.58
C GLN A 441 -41.02 35.24 18.78
N ILE A 442 -41.70 35.70 17.74
CA ILE A 442 -43.17 35.79 17.63
C ILE A 442 -43.56 34.79 16.54
N ASP A 443 -44.63 34.03 16.74
CA ASP A 443 -45.09 33.05 15.74
C ASP A 443 -45.96 33.69 14.63
N CYS A 444 -46.32 32.89 13.62
CA CYS A 444 -47.01 33.33 12.41
C CYS A 444 -48.45 33.87 12.65
N LEU A 445 -48.92 33.92 13.91
CA LEU A 445 -50.20 34.53 14.31
C LEU A 445 -50.01 35.70 15.28
N GLY A 446 -48.78 36.17 15.51
CA GLY A 446 -48.50 37.38 16.28
C GLY A 446 -48.43 37.19 17.80
N ASN A 447 -48.45 35.97 18.32
CA ASN A 447 -48.37 35.74 19.77
C ASN A 447 -46.93 35.44 20.25
N PRO A 448 -46.49 36.02 21.38
CA PRO A 448 -45.19 35.69 21.98
C PRO A 448 -45.24 34.33 22.69
N ARG A 449 -44.35 33.40 22.32
CA ARG A 449 -44.11 32.15 23.09
C ARG A 449 -42.93 32.34 24.04
N GLU A 450 -43.19 32.26 25.35
CA GLU A 450 -42.14 32.12 26.37
C GLU A 450 -41.88 30.63 26.66
N GLN A 451 -40.64 30.17 26.45
CA GLN A 451 -40.12 28.97 27.12
C GLN A 451 -38.94 29.36 28.00
N TYR A 452 -39.20 29.50 29.30
CA TYR A 452 -38.18 29.67 30.33
C TYR A 452 -37.56 28.31 30.67
N VAL A 453 -36.28 28.13 30.39
CA VAL A 453 -35.44 27.23 31.21
C VAL A 453 -34.53 28.15 32.00
N SER A 454 -34.70 28.21 33.31
CA SER A 454 -34.00 29.18 34.15
C SER A 454 -32.48 28.97 34.07
N LYS A 455 -31.73 30.08 34.15
CA LYS A 455 -30.26 30.09 34.07
C LYS A 455 -29.61 29.24 35.19
N ARG A 456 -30.35 28.95 36.27
CA ARG A 456 -29.97 28.13 37.42
C ARG A 456 -29.90 26.63 37.07
N ASP A 457 -30.92 26.10 36.42
CA ASP A 457 -30.99 24.68 35.99
C ASP A 457 -29.90 24.26 34.99
N ARG A 458 -29.34 25.23 34.27
CA ARG A 458 -28.25 25.00 33.31
C ARG A 458 -26.89 24.96 34.01
N ILE A 459 -26.76 25.65 35.15
CA ILE A 459 -25.54 25.68 35.96
C ILE A 459 -25.52 24.49 36.92
N ASP A 460 -26.65 24.07 37.47
CA ASP A 460 -26.72 22.87 38.32
C ASP A 460 -26.41 21.60 37.51
N ARG A 461 -26.89 21.52 36.26
CA ARG A 461 -26.48 20.47 35.30
C ARG A 461 -25.00 20.52 34.93
N PHE A 462 -24.39 21.71 34.95
CA PHE A 462 -22.96 21.88 34.71
C PHE A 462 -22.13 21.37 35.90
N ILE A 463 -22.56 21.62 37.14
CA ILE A 463 -21.92 21.13 38.36
C ILE A 463 -22.06 19.60 38.48
N GLU A 464 -23.25 19.03 38.22
CA GLU A 464 -23.46 17.58 38.16
C GLU A 464 -22.58 16.90 37.09
N TYR A 465 -22.43 17.54 35.94
CA TYR A 465 -21.59 17.05 34.85
C TYR A 465 -20.10 17.08 35.23
N CYS A 466 -19.61 18.14 35.86
CA CYS A 466 -18.25 18.20 36.38
C CYS A 466 -17.99 17.14 37.48
N GLY A 467 -18.97 16.89 38.37
CA GLY A 467 -18.91 15.82 39.36
C GLY A 467 -18.85 14.41 38.73
N SER A 468 -19.63 14.17 37.67
CA SER A 468 -19.61 12.94 36.86
C SER A 468 -18.24 12.70 36.19
N VAL A 469 -17.60 13.76 35.71
CA VAL A 469 -16.30 13.71 35.06
C VAL A 469 -15.18 13.40 36.06
N ILE A 470 -15.19 14.04 37.23
CA ILE A 470 -14.23 13.75 38.31
C ILE A 470 -14.43 12.31 38.82
N SER A 471 -15.67 11.85 38.97
CA SER A 471 -16.00 10.47 39.34
C SER A 471 -15.54 9.44 38.30
N SER A 472 -15.61 9.78 37.01
CA SER A 472 -15.14 8.92 35.91
C SER A 472 -13.61 8.84 35.86
N LEU A 473 -12.91 9.95 36.11
CA LEU A 473 -11.45 9.99 36.22
C LEU A 473 -10.95 9.22 37.44
N LEU A 474 -11.63 9.31 38.58
CA LEU A 474 -11.34 8.52 39.78
C LEU A 474 -11.72 7.03 39.62
N ARG A 475 -12.71 6.70 38.77
CA ARG A 475 -13.02 5.31 38.39
C ARG A 475 -11.91 4.66 37.56
N VAL A 476 -11.22 5.43 36.73
CA VAL A 476 -10.05 4.93 35.98
C VAL A 476 -8.92 4.53 36.94
N GLU A 477 -8.77 5.22 38.08
CA GLU A 477 -7.87 4.81 39.18
C GLU A 477 -8.33 3.51 39.88
N ARG A 478 -9.64 3.30 40.09
CA ARG A 478 -10.19 2.05 40.69
C ARG A 478 -10.08 0.83 39.77
N ILE A 479 -10.09 1.02 38.45
CA ILE A 479 -9.99 -0.09 37.48
C ILE A 479 -8.55 -0.58 37.34
N THR A 480 -7.56 0.26 37.66
CA THR A 480 -6.14 -0.10 37.69
C THR A 480 -5.63 -0.52 39.08
N GLY A 481 -6.45 -0.40 40.12
CA GLY A 481 -6.18 -0.87 41.48
C GLY A 481 -7.42 -1.44 42.18
N GLY A 482 -7.54 -2.78 42.15
CA GLY A 482 -8.19 -3.63 43.17
C GLY A 482 -9.58 -3.30 43.76
N SER A 483 -10.54 -4.17 43.41
CA SER A 483 -11.78 -4.58 44.13
C SER A 483 -13.05 -3.70 44.08
N LYS A 484 -14.19 -4.39 43.87
CA LYS A 484 -15.55 -3.85 43.70
C LYS A 484 -16.28 -3.71 45.05
N GLY A 485 -16.97 -2.58 45.23
CA GLY A 485 -18.18 -2.47 46.06
C GLY A 485 -18.08 -1.57 47.29
N GLN A 486 -18.58 -0.32 47.21
CA GLN A 486 -19.36 0.42 48.24
C GLN A 486 -19.60 1.91 47.82
N PRO A 487 -20.70 2.57 48.29
CA PRO A 487 -21.05 3.96 47.95
C PRO A 487 -20.23 5.01 48.75
N PRO A 488 -20.35 6.31 48.44
CA PRO A 488 -19.29 7.30 48.66
C PRO A 488 -19.29 7.87 50.08
N LEU A 489 -18.12 7.92 50.71
CA LEU A 489 -17.85 8.74 51.89
C LEU A 489 -16.48 9.42 51.76
N ILE A 490 -16.47 10.65 52.24
CA ILE A 490 -15.39 11.64 52.22
C ILE A 490 -14.23 11.13 53.11
N VAL A 491 -13.00 11.54 52.76
CA VAL A 491 -11.81 11.72 53.63
C VAL A 491 -10.61 10.77 53.39
N GLN A 492 -9.48 11.46 53.17
CA GLN A 492 -8.06 11.14 53.39
C GLN A 492 -7.33 10.07 52.56
N THR A 493 -6.34 10.60 51.84
CA THR A 493 -5.18 9.95 51.25
C THR A 493 -4.46 9.00 52.21
N SER A 494 -4.31 7.73 51.85
CA SER A 494 -3.09 6.95 52.08
C SER A 494 -3.20 5.59 51.38
N GLY A 495 -2.43 5.39 50.31
CA GLY A 495 -2.32 4.12 49.58
C GLY A 495 -1.50 4.30 48.29
N PRO A 496 -0.56 3.39 47.96
CA PRO A 496 0.52 3.68 47.01
C PRO A 496 -0.01 3.77 45.57
N SER A 497 -0.06 5.00 45.05
CA SER A 497 -0.40 5.30 43.67
C SER A 497 0.72 4.88 42.69
N LEU A 498 0.36 4.75 41.40
CA LEU A 498 1.17 4.54 40.19
C LEU A 498 2.43 5.43 40.03
N VAL A 499 2.71 6.30 41.00
CA VAL A 499 3.82 7.26 41.10
C VAL A 499 5.18 6.55 41.31
N ALA A 500 5.18 5.30 41.80
CA ALA A 500 6.43 4.58 42.11
C ALA A 500 7.15 3.95 40.90
N SER A 501 6.54 3.90 39.71
CA SER A 501 7.12 3.21 38.52
C SER A 501 7.30 4.10 37.29
N MET A 502 7.26 5.42 37.46
CA MET A 502 7.52 6.39 36.41
C MET A 502 8.90 7.00 36.63
N GLU A 503 9.66 7.26 35.55
CA GLU A 503 10.90 8.04 35.66
C GLU A 503 10.60 9.35 36.40
N PRO A 504 11.43 9.77 37.38
CA PRO A 504 11.13 10.87 38.30
C PRO A 504 10.68 12.16 37.61
N ASP A 505 11.19 12.40 36.40
CA ASP A 505 10.94 13.59 35.61
C ASP A 505 9.54 13.62 34.97
N ALA A 506 8.98 12.44 34.64
CA ALA A 506 7.62 12.29 34.12
C ALA A 506 6.56 12.40 35.23
N THR A 507 6.86 11.84 36.40
CA THR A 507 6.03 11.93 37.60
C THR A 507 5.91 13.38 38.08
N LEU A 508 7.03 14.10 38.11
CA LEU A 508 7.07 15.51 38.50
C LEU A 508 6.31 16.40 37.50
N LYS A 509 6.38 16.09 36.19
CA LYS A 509 5.62 16.79 35.14
C LYS A 509 4.11 16.54 35.28
N PHE A 510 3.71 15.31 35.58
CA PHE A 510 2.31 14.94 35.79
C PHE A 510 1.72 15.61 37.03
N GLU A 511 2.41 15.57 38.17
CA GLU A 511 1.94 16.23 39.40
C GLU A 511 1.91 17.77 39.26
N LYS A 512 2.90 18.37 38.57
CA LYS A 512 2.84 19.80 38.22
C LYS A 512 1.64 20.14 37.34
N TYR A 513 1.28 19.25 36.40
CA TYR A 513 0.14 19.46 35.51
C TYR A 513 -1.20 19.31 36.23
N LYS A 514 -1.34 18.28 37.08
CA LYS A 514 -2.49 18.07 37.97
C LYS A 514 -2.73 19.28 38.88
N LEU A 515 -1.65 19.80 39.49
CA LEU A 515 -1.70 21.00 40.31
C LEU A 515 -2.10 22.24 39.50
N ARG A 516 -1.67 22.36 38.23
CA ARG A 516 -2.11 23.45 37.33
C ARG A 516 -3.60 23.35 37.02
N CYS A 517 -4.11 22.16 36.72
CA CYS A 517 -5.54 21.96 36.46
C CYS A 517 -6.40 22.27 37.69
N GLN A 518 -5.97 21.85 38.88
CA GLN A 518 -6.66 22.21 40.13
C GLN A 518 -6.62 23.71 40.41
N LYS A 519 -5.50 24.39 40.14
CA LYS A 519 -5.41 25.86 40.28
C LYS A 519 -6.33 26.59 39.30
N ILE A 520 -6.43 26.12 38.06
CA ILE A 520 -7.35 26.70 37.07
C ILE A 520 -8.81 26.47 37.48
N ALA A 521 -9.15 25.26 37.96
CA ALA A 521 -10.49 24.95 38.43
C ALA A 521 -10.89 25.81 39.64
N ASN A 522 -10.00 25.97 40.62
CA ASN A 522 -10.25 26.81 41.80
C ASN A 522 -10.34 28.29 41.44
N ALA A 523 -9.50 28.80 40.52
CA ALA A 523 -9.59 30.16 40.03
C ALA A 523 -10.93 30.41 39.32
N LEU A 524 -11.40 29.48 38.48
CA LEU A 524 -12.73 29.58 37.85
C LEU A 524 -13.87 29.57 38.88
N LEU A 525 -13.73 28.81 39.96
CA LEU A 525 -14.69 28.78 41.07
C LEU A 525 -14.69 30.09 41.87
N GLU A 526 -13.53 30.72 42.05
CA GLU A 526 -13.37 31.98 42.77
C GLU A 526 -13.94 33.16 41.97
N ILE A 527 -13.77 33.15 40.64
CA ILE A 527 -14.42 34.09 39.71
C ILE A 527 -15.95 33.97 39.77
N TYR A 528 -16.46 32.74 39.90
CA TYR A 528 -17.88 32.48 40.06
C TYR A 528 -18.42 33.05 41.39
N ASN A 529 -17.67 32.88 42.48
CA ASN A 529 -18.05 33.38 43.81
C ASN A 529 -17.94 34.92 43.91
N GLN A 530 -16.93 35.55 43.29
CA GLN A 530 -16.82 37.02 43.24
C GLN A 530 -17.92 37.68 42.41
N ARG A 531 -18.50 36.98 41.42
CA ARG A 531 -19.68 37.48 40.68
C ARG A 531 -20.98 37.48 41.47
N ASN A 532 -21.06 36.72 42.57
CA ASN A 532 -22.26 36.62 43.42
C ASN A 532 -22.20 37.48 44.68
N LEU A 533 -21.08 38.17 44.96
CA LEU A 533 -20.94 39.08 46.09
C LEU A 533 -20.78 40.53 45.59
N GLY A 534 -21.89 41.24 45.42
CA GLY A 534 -21.89 42.71 45.46
C GLY A 534 -22.35 43.42 44.19
N ASN A 535 -23.60 43.88 44.23
CA ASN A 535 -24.11 45.00 43.44
C ASN A 535 -23.13 46.19 43.41
N THR A 536 -22.74 46.65 42.22
CA THR A 536 -23.06 48.00 41.71
C THR A 536 -22.47 48.13 40.30
N GLY A 537 -23.27 48.66 39.39
CA GLY A 537 -23.00 48.67 37.97
C GLY A 537 -21.76 49.48 37.59
N ARG A 538 -20.78 48.80 36.98
CA ARG A 538 -20.01 49.34 35.85
C ARG A 538 -19.37 48.17 35.10
N TRP A 539 -19.76 48.04 33.84
CA TRP A 539 -19.13 47.14 32.90
C TRP A 539 -17.72 47.63 32.61
N ILE A 540 -16.71 46.82 32.95
CA ILE A 540 -15.33 47.04 32.48
C ILE A 540 -15.08 46.04 31.36
N GLY A 541 -14.61 46.56 30.22
CA GLY A 541 -14.51 45.89 28.93
C GLY A 541 -13.70 44.60 28.91
N TYR A 542 -13.96 43.81 27.87
CA TYR A 542 -13.52 42.44 27.61
C TYR A 542 -11.99 42.22 27.45
N THR A 543 -11.12 43.15 27.86
CA THR A 543 -9.69 43.11 27.54
C THR A 543 -8.74 42.84 28.70
N CYS A 544 -9.19 42.55 29.93
CA CYS A 544 -8.24 42.41 31.06
C CYS A 544 -8.45 41.21 32.00
N TRP A 545 -8.85 40.05 31.47
CA TRP A 545 -8.95 38.82 32.27
C TRP A 545 -7.77 37.86 32.04
N CYS A 546 -7.19 37.82 30.83
CA CYS A 546 -6.01 37.01 30.55
C CYS A 546 -4.74 37.50 31.28
N ASP A 547 -4.69 38.76 31.70
CA ASP A 547 -3.53 39.31 32.41
C ASP A 547 -3.59 39.15 33.93
N ARG A 548 -4.75 38.79 34.51
CA ARG A 548 -4.90 38.53 35.96
C ARG A 548 -4.77 37.06 36.35
N ILE A 549 -4.77 36.12 35.39
CA ILE A 549 -4.52 34.71 35.64
C ILE A 549 -3.37 34.27 34.72
N PRO A 550 -2.12 34.41 35.18
CA PRO A 550 -0.93 34.06 34.39
C PRO A 550 -0.90 32.59 33.95
N LEU A 551 -1.68 31.72 34.62
CA LEU A 551 -1.79 30.29 34.34
C LEU A 551 -2.56 29.93 33.05
N LEU A 552 -3.29 30.88 32.46
CA LEU A 552 -4.02 30.68 31.21
C LEU A 552 -3.23 31.08 29.95
N LYS A 553 -2.13 31.82 30.11
CA LYS A 553 -1.06 31.93 29.10
C LYS A 553 -0.17 30.69 29.22
#